data_AF-A0A3M7S4J5-F1
#
_entry.id   AF-A0A3M7S4J5-F1
#
_cell.length_a   1.000
_cell.length_b   1.000
_cell.length_c   1.000
_cell.angle_alpha   90.00
_cell.angle_beta   90.00
_cell.angle_gamma   90.00
#
_symmetry.space_group_name_H-M   'P 1'
#
loop_
_entity.id
_entity.type
_entity.pdbx_description
1 polymer ?
#
loop_
_entity_poly.entity_id
_entity_poly.type
_entity_poly.pdbx_seq_one_letter_code
_entity_poly.pdbx_strand_id
1 'polypeptide(L)'
;MSGRYKGVASRLKADNKKAIYVHCYAHKLNLAIQKTCSTITEICNCIGSVNTICNLIEASPKRHEIFKNIQQEYMQKTRWASRNKALKSIKDNLPIIFETLIEIDKNDSSLSGCQAGLLLNSIKTFDFVFYITVLSDLFEQINFLSLY
;
A
#
# COMPACT_ATOMS: atom_id res chain seq x y z
N MET A 1 -2.02 -7.94 21.95
CA MET A 1 -3.27 -8.35 21.25
C MET A 1 -4.35 -8.71 22.28
N SER A 2 -5.57 -8.14 22.15
CA SER A 2 -6.68 -8.25 23.11
C SER A 2 -7.70 -9.37 22.81
N GLY A 3 -7.32 -10.40 22.04
CA GLY A 3 -8.26 -11.44 21.64
C GLY A 3 -8.85 -12.17 22.84
N ARG A 4 -10.19 -12.24 22.95
CA ARG A 4 -10.92 -12.78 24.11
C ARG A 4 -10.46 -14.18 24.53
N TYR A 5 -10.28 -15.09 23.57
CA TYR A 5 -10.02 -16.51 23.85
C TYR A 5 -8.55 -16.94 23.72
N LYS A 6 -7.80 -16.34 22.79
CA LYS A 6 -6.39 -16.72 22.51
C LYS A 6 -5.43 -15.52 22.47
N GLY A 7 -5.88 -14.33 22.87
CA GLY A 7 -5.03 -13.14 22.91
C GLY A 7 -4.01 -13.18 24.05
N VAL A 8 -2.85 -12.59 23.80
CA VAL A 8 -1.76 -12.45 24.79
C VAL A 8 -2.28 -11.81 26.08
N ALA A 9 -3.15 -10.80 25.98
CA ALA A 9 -3.77 -10.16 27.14
C ALA A 9 -4.60 -11.13 28.00
N SER A 10 -5.40 -12.00 27.38
CA SER A 10 -6.22 -12.99 28.09
C SER A 10 -5.37 -14.06 28.76
N ARG A 11 -4.28 -14.50 28.13
CA ARG A 11 -3.33 -15.47 28.71
C ARG A 11 -2.61 -14.89 29.92
N LEU A 12 -2.03 -13.69 29.80
CA LEU A 12 -1.39 -12.98 30.91
C LEU A 12 -2.32 -12.77 32.10
N LYS A 13 -3.61 -12.53 31.84
CA LYS A 13 -4.61 -12.34 32.90
C LYS A 13 -5.06 -13.66 33.54
N ALA A 14 -4.99 -14.77 32.83
CA ALA A 14 -5.20 -16.10 33.38
C ALA A 14 -4.05 -16.49 34.34
N ASP A 15 -2.81 -16.17 33.96
CA ASP A 15 -1.62 -16.43 34.77
C ASP A 15 -1.54 -15.48 35.98
N ASN A 16 -1.93 -14.20 35.81
CA ASN A 16 -1.98 -13.22 36.89
C ASN A 16 -3.25 -12.37 36.82
N LYS A 17 -4.21 -12.64 37.72
CA LYS A 17 -5.49 -11.92 37.80
C LYS A 17 -5.34 -10.41 38.05
N LYS A 18 -4.22 -9.96 38.63
CA LYS A 18 -3.93 -8.54 38.88
C LYS A 18 -3.41 -7.80 37.64
N ALA A 19 -3.09 -8.51 36.56
CA ALA A 19 -2.61 -7.88 35.33
C ALA A 19 -3.68 -6.95 34.73
N ILE A 20 -3.27 -5.72 34.44
CA ILE A 20 -4.10 -4.71 33.76
C ILE A 20 -3.70 -4.71 32.29
N TYR A 21 -4.69 -4.86 31.42
CA TYR A 21 -4.47 -4.73 29.99
C TYR A 21 -4.84 -3.31 29.55
N VAL A 22 -3.92 -2.64 28.86
CA VAL A 22 -4.13 -1.34 28.24
C VAL A 22 -4.01 -1.50 26.73
N HIS A 23 -4.95 -0.93 25.98
CA HIS A 23 -4.87 -0.94 24.53
C HIS A 23 -3.79 0.03 24.04
N CYS A 24 -2.97 -0.44 23.09
CA CYS A 24 -2.07 0.44 22.36
C CYS A 24 -2.88 1.33 21.41
N TYR A 25 -2.81 2.66 21.60
CA TYR A 25 -3.49 3.63 20.75
C TYR A 25 -3.01 3.57 19.30
N ALA A 26 -1.71 3.39 19.08
CA ALA A 26 -1.14 3.19 17.75
C ALA A 26 -1.78 1.99 17.03
N HIS A 27 -1.94 0.86 17.75
CA HIS A 27 -2.59 -0.33 17.20
C HIS A 27 -4.08 -0.10 16.90
N LYS A 28 -4.81 0.58 17.79
CA LYS A 28 -6.21 0.94 17.59
C LYS A 28 -6.40 1.83 16.35
N LEU A 29 -5.54 2.84 16.19
CA LEU A 29 -5.58 3.74 15.04
C LEU A 29 -5.28 2.98 13.74
N ASN A 30 -4.24 2.15 13.73
CA ASN A 30 -3.90 1.32 12.55
C ASN A 30 -5.07 0.41 12.12
N LEU A 31 -5.78 -0.20 13.09
CA LEU A 31 -6.98 -1.00 12.80
C LEU A 31 -8.12 -0.15 12.23
N ALA A 32 -8.35 1.05 12.76
CA ALA A 32 -9.38 1.96 12.27
C ALA A 32 -9.10 2.35 10.82
N ILE A 33 -7.87 2.73 10.49
CA ILE A 33 -7.52 3.13 9.12
C ILE A 33 -7.58 1.93 8.18
N GLN A 34 -7.09 0.75 8.59
CA GLN A 34 -7.23 -0.47 7.78
C GLN A 34 -8.71 -0.76 7.47
N LYS A 35 -9.59 -0.60 8.46
CA LYS A 35 -11.02 -0.75 8.25
C LYS A 35 -11.54 0.28 7.26
N THR A 36 -11.20 1.55 7.41
CA THR A 36 -11.58 2.63 6.48
C THR A 36 -11.13 2.33 5.04
N CYS A 37 -9.86 1.99 4.84
CA CYS A 37 -9.32 1.66 3.52
C CYS A 37 -10.01 0.45 2.87
N SER A 38 -10.50 -0.50 3.67
CA SER A 38 -11.25 -1.66 3.17
C SER A 38 -12.76 -1.42 2.98
N THR A 39 -13.29 -0.30 3.51
CA THR A 39 -14.73 0.00 3.48
C THR A 39 -15.07 1.00 2.39
N ILE A 40 -14.17 1.96 2.12
CA ILE A 40 -14.35 2.95 1.06
C ILE A 40 -13.84 2.36 -0.26
N THR A 41 -14.75 2.15 -1.22
CA THR A 41 -14.49 1.46 -2.49
C THR A 41 -13.43 2.17 -3.31
N GLU A 42 -13.46 3.49 -3.37
CA GLU A 42 -12.56 4.31 -4.16
C GLU A 42 -11.12 4.24 -3.62
N ILE A 43 -10.97 4.25 -2.29
CA ILE A 43 -9.68 4.04 -1.62
C ILE A 43 -9.19 2.61 -1.88
N CYS A 44 -10.07 1.63 -1.78
CA CYS A 44 -9.73 0.23 -2.06
C CYS A 44 -9.25 0.05 -3.50
N ASN A 45 -9.94 0.66 -4.47
CA ASN A 45 -9.57 0.66 -5.88
C ASN A 45 -8.23 1.35 -6.10
N CYS A 46 -7.99 2.51 -5.50
CA CYS A 46 -6.71 3.21 -5.58
C CYS A 46 -5.55 2.34 -5.05
N ILE A 47 -5.72 1.73 -3.88
CA ILE A 47 -4.74 0.78 -3.31
C ILE A 47 -4.56 -0.44 -4.21
N GLY A 48 -5.63 -0.94 -4.81
CA GLY A 48 -5.60 -2.04 -5.79
C GLY A 48 -4.78 -1.69 -7.03
N SER A 49 -5.01 -0.51 -7.62
CA SER A 49 -4.25 0.01 -8.75
C SER A 49 -2.77 0.15 -8.41
N VAL A 50 -2.46 0.73 -7.24
CA VAL A 50 -1.08 0.83 -6.71
C VAL A 50 -0.41 -0.55 -6.66
N ASN A 51 -1.04 -1.55 -6.04
CA ASN A 51 -0.48 -2.89 -5.96
C ASN A 51 -0.29 -3.54 -7.35
N THR A 52 -1.21 -3.27 -8.28
CA THR A 52 -1.13 -3.81 -9.64
C THR A 52 0.04 -3.19 -10.40
N ILE A 53 0.27 -1.88 -10.27
CA ILE A 53 1.44 -1.19 -10.81
C ILE A 53 2.72 -1.80 -10.25
N CYS A 54 2.83 -1.95 -8.92
CA CYS A 54 3.98 -2.59 -8.27
C CYS A 54 4.26 -3.98 -8.86
N ASN A 55 3.21 -4.81 -8.98
CA ASN A 55 3.33 -6.16 -9.48
C ASN A 55 3.76 -6.22 -10.95
N LEU A 56 3.23 -5.34 -11.80
CA LEU A 56 3.63 -5.27 -13.21
C LEU A 56 5.11 -4.92 -13.33
N ILE A 57 5.57 -3.93 -12.58
CA ILE A 57 6.98 -3.50 -12.59
C ILE A 57 7.88 -4.62 -12.07
N GLU A 58 7.55 -5.22 -10.93
CA GLU A 58 8.32 -6.31 -10.32
C GLU A 58 8.32 -7.61 -11.14
N ALA A 59 7.30 -7.85 -11.96
CA ALA A 59 7.17 -9.08 -12.74
C ALA A 59 8.20 -9.22 -13.88
N SER A 60 8.97 -8.16 -14.20
CA SER A 60 10.04 -8.23 -15.21
C SER A 60 11.30 -7.53 -14.73
N PRO A 61 12.48 -8.18 -14.75
CA PRO A 61 13.75 -7.56 -14.39
C PRO A 61 14.05 -6.30 -15.20
N LYS A 62 13.68 -6.27 -16.49
CA LYS A 62 13.84 -5.08 -17.36
C LYS A 62 13.00 -3.90 -16.87
N ARG A 63 11.72 -4.15 -16.56
CA ARG A 63 10.80 -3.13 -16.03
C ARG A 63 11.24 -2.65 -14.64
N HIS A 64 11.70 -3.58 -13.82
CA HIS A 64 12.25 -3.30 -12.51
C HIS A 64 13.55 -2.49 -12.58
N GLU A 65 14.41 -2.71 -13.57
CA GLU A 65 15.65 -1.95 -13.79
C GLU A 65 15.36 -0.52 -14.24
N ILE A 66 14.42 -0.33 -15.18
CA ILE A 66 13.93 1.01 -15.56
C ILE A 66 13.43 1.78 -14.33
N PHE A 67 12.68 1.11 -13.46
CA PHE A 67 12.19 1.69 -12.22
C PHE A 67 13.30 1.96 -11.19
N LYS A 68 14.26 1.05 -11.03
CA LYS A 68 15.42 1.19 -10.12
C LYS A 68 16.36 2.32 -10.51
N ASN A 69 16.55 2.56 -11.81
CA ASN A 69 17.39 3.66 -12.29
C ASN A 69 16.82 5.04 -11.92
N ILE A 70 15.53 5.08 -11.56
CA ILE A 70 14.77 6.29 -11.26
C ILE A 70 14.55 6.44 -9.74
N GLN A 71 14.58 5.35 -8.96
CA GLN A 71 14.39 5.41 -7.51
C GLN A 71 15.33 4.47 -6.71
N GLN A 72 16.00 5.05 -5.72
CA GLN A 72 16.99 4.39 -4.87
C GLN A 72 16.38 3.57 -3.71
N GLU A 73 15.09 3.80 -3.36
CA GLU A 73 14.41 3.11 -2.26
C GLU A 73 13.34 2.10 -2.72
N TYR A 74 13.46 0.92 -2.13
CA TYR A 74 12.83 -0.35 -2.45
C TYR A 74 11.30 -0.40 -2.18
N MET A 75 10.51 -0.91 -3.12
CA MET A 75 9.12 -1.36 -2.88
C MET A 75 9.14 -2.74 -2.17
N GLN A 76 8.98 -2.77 -0.85
CA GLN A 76 8.86 -4.06 -0.13
C GLN A 76 7.39 -4.48 -0.04
N LYS A 77 7.10 -5.71 -0.45
CA LYS A 77 5.80 -6.35 -0.18
C LYS A 77 5.63 -6.63 1.32
N THR A 78 4.39 -6.44 1.80
CA THR A 78 3.74 -7.04 2.99
C THR A 78 3.61 -6.30 4.34
N ARG A 79 3.87 -5.00 4.51
CA ARG A 79 3.50 -4.30 5.77
C ARG A 79 2.87 -2.92 5.57
N TRP A 80 2.14 -2.43 6.57
CA TRP A 80 1.56 -1.08 6.55
C TRP A 80 2.65 0.02 6.36
N ALA A 81 3.81 -0.15 7.00
CA ALA A 81 4.99 0.70 6.78
C ALA A 81 5.51 0.67 5.32
N SER A 82 5.30 -0.45 4.61
CA SER A 82 5.73 -0.57 3.21
C SER A 82 4.72 0.02 2.22
N ARG A 83 3.44 0.13 2.60
CA ARG A 83 2.43 0.86 1.82
C ARG A 83 2.75 2.35 1.72
N ASN A 84 3.24 2.96 2.80
CA ASN A 84 3.67 4.37 2.76
C ASN A 84 4.76 4.59 1.70
N LYS A 85 5.80 3.75 1.72
CA LYS A 85 6.88 3.83 0.73
C LYS A 85 6.38 3.60 -0.70
N ALA A 86 5.51 2.63 -0.92
CA ALA A 86 4.94 2.36 -2.24
C ALA A 86 4.05 3.50 -2.75
N LEU A 87 3.18 4.07 -1.89
CA LEU A 87 2.32 5.20 -2.24
C LEU A 87 3.14 6.43 -2.60
N LYS A 88 4.12 6.78 -1.77
CA LYS A 88 5.03 7.91 -2.00
C LYS A 88 5.84 7.72 -3.28
N SER A 89 6.41 6.52 -3.45
CA SER A 89 7.12 6.12 -4.66
C SER A 89 6.28 6.28 -5.93
N ILE A 90 5.03 5.84 -5.93
CA ILE A 90 4.16 5.98 -7.09
C ILE A 90 3.80 7.45 -7.32
N LYS A 91 3.43 8.18 -6.26
CA LYS A 91 3.10 9.62 -6.32
C LYS A 91 4.25 10.43 -6.94
N ASP A 92 5.47 10.21 -6.48
CA ASP A 92 6.66 10.95 -6.91
C ASP A 92 7.10 10.58 -8.33
N ASN A 93 6.81 9.36 -8.77
CA ASN A 93 7.23 8.83 -10.09
C ASN A 93 6.07 8.65 -11.07
N LEU A 94 4.92 9.30 -10.86
CA LEU A 94 3.74 9.17 -11.72
C LEU A 94 4.05 9.35 -13.22
N PRO A 95 4.83 10.36 -13.66
CA PRO A 95 5.13 10.53 -15.08
C PRO A 95 5.90 9.36 -15.69
N ILE A 96 6.83 8.79 -14.93
CA ILE A 96 7.68 7.69 -15.38
C ILE A 96 6.86 6.40 -15.42
N ILE A 97 6.06 6.15 -14.39
CA ILE A 97 5.14 5.01 -14.35
C ILE A 97 4.20 5.09 -15.54
N PHE A 98 3.69 6.28 -15.87
CA PHE A 98 2.85 6.49 -17.02
C PHE A 98 3.51 6.06 -18.34
N GLU A 99 4.75 6.49 -18.60
CA GLU A 99 5.50 6.07 -19.79
C GLU A 99 5.77 4.56 -19.81
N THR A 100 6.15 3.98 -18.67
CA THR A 100 6.38 2.52 -18.60
C THR A 100 5.11 1.72 -18.88
N LEU A 101 3.94 2.19 -18.44
CA LEU A 101 2.67 1.52 -18.72
C LEU A 101 2.28 1.65 -20.20
N ILE A 102 2.57 2.78 -20.84
CA ILE A 102 2.39 2.94 -22.31
C ILE A 102 3.26 1.93 -23.07
N GLU A 103 4.51 1.77 -22.66
CA GLU A 103 5.42 0.82 -23.30
C GLU A 103 4.92 -0.62 -23.15
N ILE A 104 4.42 -0.99 -21.96
CA ILE A 104 3.87 -2.32 -21.70
C ILE A 104 2.59 -2.55 -22.52
N ASP A 105 1.66 -1.60 -22.51
CA ASP A 105 0.38 -1.68 -23.24
C ASP A 105 0.60 -1.89 -24.75
N LYS A 106 1.60 -1.23 -25.33
CA LYS A 106 1.92 -1.32 -26.76
C LYS A 106 2.67 -2.60 -27.15
N ASN A 107 3.56 -3.08 -26.29
CA ASN A 107 4.53 -4.13 -26.66
C ASN A 107 4.20 -5.51 -26.09
N ASP A 108 3.27 -5.62 -25.14
CA ASP A 108 2.91 -6.87 -24.47
C ASP A 108 1.46 -7.27 -24.83
N SER A 109 1.27 -8.24 -25.71
CA SER A 109 -0.06 -8.73 -26.10
C SER A 109 -0.70 -9.67 -25.06
N SER A 110 -0.02 -9.92 -23.93
CA SER A 110 -0.54 -10.76 -22.85
C SER A 110 -1.50 -10.01 -21.92
N LEU A 111 -1.96 -10.68 -20.87
CA LEU A 111 -2.73 -10.08 -19.79
C LEU A 111 -2.03 -8.86 -19.16
N SER A 112 -0.70 -8.82 -19.16
CA SER A 112 0.07 -7.69 -18.62
C SER A 112 -0.15 -6.41 -19.42
N GLY A 113 -0.26 -6.49 -20.75
CA GLY A 113 -0.57 -5.34 -21.61
C GLY A 113 -1.99 -4.84 -21.36
N CYS A 114 -2.97 -5.75 -21.34
CA CYS A 114 -4.36 -5.37 -21.01
C CYS A 114 -4.46 -4.69 -19.63
N GLN A 115 -3.75 -5.20 -18.63
CA GLN A 115 -3.69 -4.59 -17.29
C GLN A 115 -3.05 -3.20 -17.33
N ALA A 116 -1.97 -3.02 -18.11
CA ALA A 116 -1.33 -1.73 -18.28
C ALA A 116 -2.28 -0.71 -18.93
N GLY A 117 -3.00 -1.09 -19.99
CA GLY A 117 -4.02 -0.23 -20.62
C GLY A 117 -5.14 0.18 -19.67
N LEU A 118 -5.66 -0.74 -18.85
CA LEU A 118 -6.66 -0.42 -17.82
C LEU A 118 -6.12 0.54 -16.76
N LEU A 119 -4.87 0.33 -16.32
CA LEU A 119 -4.22 1.22 -15.36
C LEU A 119 -3.99 2.62 -15.94
N LEU A 120 -3.61 2.75 -17.21
CA LEU A 120 -3.46 4.05 -17.87
C LEU A 120 -4.74 4.87 -17.83
N ASN A 121 -5.90 4.22 -17.97
CA ASN A 121 -7.18 4.90 -17.84
C ASN A 121 -7.46 5.33 -16.40
N SER A 122 -7.10 4.52 -15.42
CA SER A 122 -7.28 4.84 -14.00
C SER A 122 -6.37 5.98 -13.53
N ILE A 123 -5.08 5.96 -13.87
CA ILE A 123 -4.08 6.88 -13.32
C ILE A 123 -4.30 8.33 -13.78
N LYS A 124 -4.95 8.53 -14.93
CA LYS A 124 -5.32 9.86 -15.45
C LYS A 124 -6.51 10.50 -14.75
N THR A 125 -7.28 9.73 -13.96
CA THR A 125 -8.48 10.26 -13.31
C THR A 125 -8.13 11.17 -12.14
N PHE A 126 -8.96 12.20 -11.94
CA PHE A 126 -8.87 13.03 -10.74
C PHE A 126 -8.94 12.19 -9.47
N ASP A 127 -9.87 11.24 -9.42
CA ASP A 127 -10.07 10.36 -8.27
C ASP A 127 -8.77 9.65 -7.89
N PHE A 128 -8.09 9.01 -8.85
CA PHE A 128 -6.84 8.32 -8.57
C PHE A 128 -5.78 9.27 -7.99
N VAL A 129 -5.57 10.43 -8.62
CA VAL A 129 -4.58 11.44 -8.18
C VAL A 129 -4.93 11.99 -6.80
N PHE A 130 -6.21 12.26 -6.55
CA PHE A 130 -6.71 12.73 -5.26
C PHE A 130 -6.47 11.69 -4.17
N TYR A 131 -6.93 10.46 -4.37
CA TYR A 131 -6.80 9.40 -3.36
C TYR A 131 -5.36 9.02 -3.10
N ILE A 132 -4.50 8.94 -4.12
CA ILE A 132 -3.08 8.62 -3.87
C ILE A 132 -2.36 9.73 -3.11
N THR A 133 -2.75 10.99 -3.32
CA THR A 133 -2.23 12.14 -2.57
C THR A 133 -2.67 12.07 -1.12
N VAL A 134 -3.98 11.94 -0.86
CA VAL A 134 -4.55 11.84 0.49
C VAL A 134 -3.96 10.64 1.25
N LEU A 135 -3.85 9.49 0.59
CA LEU A 135 -3.29 8.29 1.21
C LEU A 135 -1.79 8.46 1.50
N SER A 136 -1.02 9.09 0.61
CA SER A 136 0.41 9.33 0.87
C SER A 136 0.60 10.21 2.11
N ASP A 137 -0.15 11.31 2.20
CA ASP A 137 -0.01 12.27 3.30
C ASP A 137 -0.49 11.65 4.63
N LEU A 138 -1.59 10.89 4.60
CA LEU A 138 -2.11 10.19 5.78
C LEU A 138 -1.13 9.12 6.27
N PHE A 139 -0.61 8.29 5.37
CA PHE A 139 0.30 7.21 5.76
C PHE A 139 1.66 7.73 6.22
N GLU A 140 2.12 8.88 5.72
CA GLU A 140 3.34 9.54 6.22
C GLU A 140 3.21 9.92 7.69
N GLN A 141 2.06 10.49 8.08
CA GLN A 141 1.79 10.81 9.48
C GLN A 141 1.61 9.58 10.38
N ILE A 142 1.28 8.42 9.83
CA ILE A 142 1.04 7.21 10.64
C ILE A 142 2.25 6.28 10.64
N ASN A 143 3.20 6.46 9.72
CA ASN A 143 4.35 5.57 9.58
C ASN A 143 5.17 5.45 10.88
N PHE A 144 5.32 6.54 11.64
CA PHE A 144 6.05 6.51 12.92
C PHE A 144 5.40 5.61 13.98
N LEU A 145 4.07 5.42 13.90
CA LEU A 145 3.31 4.57 14.81
C LEU A 145 3.52 3.08 14.55
N SER A 146 4.14 2.73 13.41
CA SER A 146 4.42 1.34 13.01
C SER A 146 5.87 0.91 13.23
N LEU A 147 6.71 1.81 13.75
CA LEU A 147 8.15 1.58 14.03
C LEU A 147 8.43 1.04 15.44
N TYR A 148 7.40 0.88 16.27
CA TYR A 148 7.49 0.41 17.66
C TYR A 148 6.47 -0.72 17.90
#